data_AF-A0A521ALY6-F1
#
_entry.id   AF-A0A521ALY6-F1
#
_cell.length_a   1.000
_cell.length_b   1.000
_cell.length_c   1.000
_cell.angle_alpha   90.00
_cell.angle_beta   90.00
_cell.angle_gamma   90.00
#
_symmetry.space_group_name_H-M   'P 1'
#
loop_
_entity.id
_entity.type
_entity.pdbx_description
1 polymer ?
#
loop_
_entity_poly.entity_id
_entity_poly.type
_entity_poly.pdbx_seq_one_letter_code
_entity_poly.pdbx_strand_id
1 'polypeptide(L)'
;MNKNQGMAAGCFFVCMGLLIFFSNKYQEKKNNMIEDNKSVTVAKVFYIERRRGFTDARFYFYYNEKRYESGKYIKNSGDIYLGKFYKIAIATNNPEYCKIFLEKEVKDSIEIAKAGFKFD
;
A
#
# COMPACT_ATOMS: atom_id res chain seq x y z
N MET A 1 -3.73 42.04 -15.57
CA MET A 1 -3.15 40.68 -15.66
C MET A 1 -2.23 40.65 -16.87
N ASN A 2 -0.93 40.41 -16.69
CA ASN A 2 0.05 40.51 -17.78
C ASN A 2 -0.06 39.26 -18.68
N LYS A 3 0.08 39.36 -20.02
CA LYS A 3 -0.08 38.20 -20.95
C LYS A 3 0.76 36.98 -20.53
N ASN A 4 1.96 37.24 -20.00
CA ASN A 4 2.88 36.22 -19.51
C ASN A 4 2.36 35.48 -18.25
N GLN A 5 1.55 36.14 -17.41
CA GLN A 5 0.92 35.51 -16.24
C GLN A 5 -0.22 34.56 -16.63
N GLY A 6 -0.99 34.91 -17.68
CA GLY A 6 -2.06 34.04 -18.21
C GLY A 6 -1.51 32.76 -18.86
N MET A 7 -0.42 32.86 -19.63
CA MET A 7 0.27 31.69 -20.20
C MET A 7 0.88 30.79 -19.13
N ALA A 8 1.55 31.37 -18.13
CA ALA A 8 2.15 30.61 -17.03
C ALA A 8 1.10 29.84 -16.21
N ALA A 9 -0.04 30.47 -15.92
CA ALA A 9 -1.16 29.79 -15.25
C ALA A 9 -1.74 28.65 -16.09
N GLY A 10 -1.92 28.86 -17.40
CA GLY A 10 -2.37 27.82 -18.33
C GLY A 10 -1.45 26.60 -18.35
N CYS A 11 -0.13 26.81 -18.48
CA CYS A 11 0.87 25.74 -18.42
C CYS A 11 0.82 24.99 -17.08
N PHE A 12 0.65 25.69 -15.96
CA PHE A 12 0.55 25.07 -14.64
C PHE A 12 -0.65 24.11 -14.54
N PHE A 13 -1.83 24.50 -15.02
CA PHE A 13 -3.01 23.64 -15.01
C PHE A 13 -2.86 22.41 -15.91
N VAL A 14 -2.22 22.56 -17.08
CA VAL A 14 -1.94 21.43 -17.98
C VAL A 14 -0.98 20.44 -17.31
N CYS A 15 0.11 20.93 -16.70
CA CYS A 15 1.04 20.09 -15.97
C CYS A 15 0.36 19.37 -14.79
N MET A 16 -0.48 20.09 -14.02
CA MET A 16 -1.25 19.49 -12.92
C MET A 16 -2.19 18.39 -13.43
N GLY A 17 -2.91 18.65 -14.54
CA GLY A 17 -3.79 17.68 -15.16
C GLY A 17 -3.06 16.41 -15.62
N LEU A 18 -1.88 16.55 -16.23
CA LEU A 18 -1.04 15.42 -16.62
C LEU A 18 -0.58 14.61 -15.41
N LEU A 19 -0.13 15.26 -14.33
CA LEU A 19 0.30 14.57 -13.10
C LEU A 19 -0.83 13.73 -12.50
N ILE A 20 -2.05 14.27 -12.44
CA ILE A 20 -3.23 13.54 -11.94
C ILE A 20 -3.54 12.35 -12.85
N PHE A 21 -3.52 12.54 -14.17
CA PHE A 21 -3.78 11.48 -15.14
C PHE A 21 -2.78 10.33 -15.03
N PHE A 22 -1.47 10.62 -14.98
CA PHE A 22 -0.44 9.60 -14.83
C PHE A 22 -0.52 8.88 -13.49
N SER A 23 -0.83 9.59 -12.40
CA SER A 23 -1.02 9.00 -11.07
C SER A 23 -2.18 8.00 -11.06
N ASN A 24 -3.33 8.37 -11.64
CA ASN A 24 -4.50 7.49 -11.73
C ASN A 24 -4.19 6.23 -12.55
N LYS A 25 -3.57 6.39 -13.72
CA LYS A 25 -3.19 5.26 -14.58
C LYS A 25 -2.20 4.31 -13.90
N TYR A 26 -1.29 4.84 -13.08
CA TYR A 26 -0.37 4.02 -12.29
C TYR A 26 -1.11 3.20 -11.22
N GLN A 27 -2.03 3.81 -10.48
CA GLN A 27 -2.83 3.10 -9.48
C GLN A 27 -3.73 2.03 -10.10
N GLU A 28 -4.33 2.33 -11.25
CA GLU A 28 -5.12 1.37 -12.03
C GLU A 28 -4.28 0.18 -12.46
N LYS A 29 -3.11 0.41 -13.07
CA LYS A 29 -2.17 -0.66 -13.46
C LYS A 29 -1.76 -1.52 -12.27
N LYS A 30 -1.45 -0.88 -11.13
CA LYS A 30 -1.12 -1.60 -9.89
C LYS A 30 -2.26 -2.49 -9.44
N ASN A 31 -3.49 -1.98 -9.43
CA ASN A 31 -4.67 -2.76 -9.03
C ASN A 31 -4.95 -3.91 -9.99
N ASN A 32 -4.90 -3.66 -11.30
CA ASN A 32 -5.11 -4.70 -12.32
C ASN A 32 -4.08 -5.82 -12.18
N MET A 33 -2.79 -5.49 -11.96
CA MET A 33 -1.77 -6.51 -11.73
C MET A 33 -2.02 -7.36 -10.47
N ILE A 34 -2.54 -6.76 -9.41
CA ILE A 34 -2.95 -7.50 -8.20
C ILE A 34 -4.15 -8.39 -8.49
N GLU A 35 -5.09 -7.97 -9.32
CA GLU A 35 -6.29 -8.74 -9.67
C GLU A 35 -5.98 -9.91 -10.61
N ASP A 36 -5.18 -9.66 -11.66
CA ASP A 36 -4.85 -10.65 -12.69
C ASP A 36 -3.94 -11.78 -12.17
N ASN A 37 -3.09 -11.48 -11.18
CA ASN A 37 -2.07 -12.40 -10.65
C ASN A 37 -2.11 -12.47 -9.12
N LYS A 38 -3.31 -12.56 -8.58
CA LYS A 38 -3.56 -12.45 -7.14
C LYS A 38 -3.06 -13.68 -6.37
N SER A 39 -2.14 -13.47 -5.44
CA SER A 39 -1.93 -14.38 -4.32
C SER A 39 -2.34 -13.71 -3.01
N VAL A 40 -2.93 -14.48 -2.10
CA VAL A 40 -3.35 -13.99 -0.78
C VAL A 40 -2.48 -14.65 0.28
N THR A 41 -1.82 -13.83 1.10
CA THR A 41 -0.99 -14.27 2.22
C THR A 41 -1.28 -13.41 3.46
N VAL A 42 -0.39 -13.46 4.45
CA VAL A 42 -0.46 -12.72 5.71
C VAL A 42 0.64 -11.66 5.74
N ALA A 43 0.30 -10.47 6.26
CA ALA A 43 1.25 -9.40 6.54
C ALA A 43 1.19 -9.02 8.03
N LYS A 44 2.33 -8.65 8.62
CA LYS A 44 2.42 -8.11 9.98
C LYS A 44 2.62 -6.60 9.93
N VAL A 45 1.79 -5.85 10.64
CA VAL A 45 2.02 -4.41 10.86
C VAL A 45 3.08 -4.26 11.95
N PHE A 46 4.18 -3.59 11.62
CA PHE A 46 5.35 -3.50 12.53
C PHE A 46 5.68 -2.08 12.95
N TYR A 47 5.17 -1.07 12.25
CA TYR A 47 5.44 0.32 12.57
C TYR A 47 4.25 1.20 12.17
N ILE A 48 3.96 2.19 13.02
CA ILE A 48 2.92 3.19 12.81
C ILE A 48 3.59 4.55 12.91
N GLU A 49 3.59 5.29 11.80
CA GLU A 49 4.09 6.67 11.77
C GLU A 49 2.92 7.65 11.73
N ARG A 50 2.80 8.50 12.74
CA ARG A 50 1.78 9.56 12.75
C ARG A 50 2.37 10.84 12.21
N ARG A 51 1.73 11.38 11.17
CA ARG A 51 2.06 12.69 10.60
C ARG A 51 0.86 13.61 10.68
N ARG A 52 1.11 14.91 10.49
CA ARG A 52 0.04 15.90 10.44
C ARG A 52 -0.85 15.63 9.22
N GLY A 53 -2.02 15.04 9.43
CA GLY A 53 -3.02 14.77 8.40
C GLY A 53 -3.13 13.32 7.93
N PHE A 54 -2.21 12.44 8.30
CA PHE A 54 -2.32 11.00 8.00
C PHE A 54 -1.46 10.15 8.94
N THR A 55 -1.80 8.87 9.03
CA THR A 55 -0.98 7.86 9.68
C THR A 55 -0.50 6.87 8.62
N ASP A 56 0.80 6.56 8.59
CA ASP A 56 1.37 5.50 7.75
C ASP A 56 1.50 4.21 8.56
N ALA A 57 0.76 3.18 8.15
CA ALA A 57 0.91 1.84 8.70
C ALA A 57 1.88 1.03 7.82
N ARG A 58 3.07 0.77 8.35
CA ARG A 58 4.09 -0.05 7.71
C ARG A 58 3.90 -1.51 8.08
N PHE A 59 3.93 -2.36 7.06
CA PHE A 59 3.76 -3.80 7.20
C PHE A 59 4.80 -4.55 6.37
N TYR A 60 5.07 -5.79 6.77
CA TYR A 60 5.89 -6.70 6.00
C TYR A 60 5.20 -8.05 5.84
N PHE A 61 5.58 -8.78 4.78
CA PHE A 61 5.09 -10.11 4.46
C PHE A 61 6.20 -10.91 3.79
N TYR A 62 6.00 -12.22 3.67
CA TYR A 62 6.91 -13.10 2.95
C TYR A 62 6.26 -13.64 1.68
N TYR A 63 7.05 -13.71 0.62
CA TYR A 63 6.69 -14.37 -0.63
C TYR A 63 7.95 -15.00 -1.22
N ASN A 64 7.89 -16.29 -1.57
CA ASN A 64 9.05 -17.08 -2.02
C ASN A 64 10.27 -16.89 -1.11
N GLU A 65 10.07 -17.06 0.21
CA GLU A 65 11.10 -16.95 1.26
C GLU A 65 11.76 -15.56 1.42
N LYS A 66 11.37 -14.58 0.60
CA LYS A 66 11.85 -13.19 0.67
C LYS A 66 10.86 -12.31 1.43
N ARG A 67 11.40 -11.43 2.28
CA ARG A 67 10.64 -10.39 2.97
C ARG A 67 10.40 -9.19 2.05
N TYR A 68 9.17 -8.71 2.02
CA TYR A 68 8.76 -7.49 1.35
C TYR A 68 8.13 -6.53 2.35
N GLU A 69 8.27 -5.23 2.11
CA GLU A 69 7.70 -4.19 2.95
C GLU A 69 6.88 -3.21 2.13
N SER A 70 5.80 -2.70 2.72
CA SER A 70 5.00 -1.64 2.13
C SER A 70 4.30 -0.82 3.22
N GLY A 71 3.72 0.31 2.82
CA GLY A 71 2.93 1.19 3.68
C GLY A 71 1.48 1.32 3.19
N LYS A 72 0.60 1.74 4.09
CA LYS A 72 -0.78 2.14 3.79
C LYS A 72 -1.14 3.35 4.63
N TYR A 73 -1.57 4.42 3.97
CA TYR A 73 -2.15 5.57 4.66
C TYR A 73 -3.52 5.23 5.23
N ILE A 74 -3.70 5.54 6.51
CA ILE A 74 -4.93 5.33 7.27
C ILE A 74 -5.34 6.63 7.96
N LYS A 75 -6.66 6.76 8.19
CA LYS A 75 -7.26 7.96 8.79
C LYS A 75 -7.24 7.97 10.32
N ASN A 76 -7.08 6.81 10.96
CA ASN A 76 -7.09 6.68 12.42
C ASN A 76 -5.66 6.68 12.99
N SER A 77 -5.55 6.54 14.32
CA SER A 77 -4.26 6.59 15.02
C SER A 77 -3.30 5.44 14.70
N GLY A 78 -3.82 4.33 14.15
CA GLY A 78 -3.06 3.14 13.76
C GLY A 78 -2.70 2.16 14.89
N ASP A 79 -2.79 2.56 16.16
CA ASP A 79 -2.33 1.74 17.29
C ASP A 79 -3.00 0.37 17.36
N ILE A 80 -4.29 0.34 17.01
CA ILE A 80 -5.09 -0.89 17.01
C ILE A 80 -4.58 -1.95 16.04
N TYR A 81 -3.70 -1.59 15.10
CA TYR A 81 -3.13 -2.48 14.09
C TYR A 81 -1.71 -2.92 14.44
N LEU A 82 -1.00 -2.18 15.29
CA LEU A 82 0.42 -2.44 15.57
C LEU A 82 0.64 -3.84 16.16
N GLY A 83 1.59 -4.57 15.58
CA GLY A 83 1.95 -5.93 16.02
C GLY A 83 1.02 -7.03 15.52
N LYS A 84 -0.10 -6.68 14.88
CA LYS A 84 -1.11 -7.65 14.42
C LYS A 84 -0.89 -8.08 12.98
N PHE A 85 -1.52 -9.20 12.65
CA PHE A 85 -1.46 -9.85 11.34
C PHE A 85 -2.76 -9.64 10.57
N TYR A 86 -2.64 -9.44 9.26
CA TYR A 86 -3.78 -9.15 8.38
C TYR A 86 -3.62 -9.86 7.04
N LYS A 87 -4.75 -10.14 6.37
CA LYS A 87 -4.73 -10.59 4.98
C LYS A 87 -4.13 -9.52 4.08
N ILE A 88 -3.31 -9.96 3.14
CA ILE A 88 -2.75 -9.12 2.08
C ILE A 88 -2.91 -9.81 0.73
N ALA A 89 -3.27 -9.04 -0.29
CA ALA A 89 -3.20 -9.47 -1.68
C ALA A 89 -1.92 -8.91 -2.32
N ILE A 90 -1.22 -9.76 -3.06
CA ILE A 90 0.01 -9.43 -3.78
C ILE A 90 -0.12 -9.85 -5.24
N ALA A 91 0.55 -9.13 -6.14
CA ALA A 91 0.75 -9.58 -7.51
C ALA A 91 1.94 -10.55 -7.55
N THR A 92 1.75 -11.79 -8.00
CA THR A 92 2.82 -12.82 -7.99
C THR A 92 3.99 -12.47 -8.91
N ASN A 93 3.74 -11.71 -9.99
CA ASN A 93 4.75 -11.23 -10.92
C ASN A 93 5.56 -10.02 -10.40
N ASN A 94 4.99 -9.24 -9.48
CA ASN A 94 5.67 -8.14 -8.79
C ASN A 94 5.11 -7.96 -7.37
N PRO A 95 5.68 -8.64 -6.36
CA PRO A 95 5.16 -8.62 -5.00
C PRO A 95 5.18 -7.23 -4.33
N GLU A 96 5.96 -6.27 -4.85
CA GLU A 96 5.89 -4.87 -4.37
C GLU A 96 4.49 -4.25 -4.60
N TYR A 97 3.76 -4.77 -5.60
CA TYR A 97 2.37 -4.42 -5.82
C TYR A 97 1.49 -5.26 -4.89
N CYS A 98 1.14 -4.63 -3.77
CA CYS A 98 0.33 -5.27 -2.75
C CYS A 98 -0.78 -4.34 -2.19
N LYS A 99 -1.75 -4.98 -1.53
CA LYS A 99 -2.90 -4.34 -0.87
C LYS A 99 -3.25 -5.09 0.42
N ILE A 100 -3.06 -4.43 1.56
CA ILE A 100 -3.42 -4.96 2.89
C ILE A 100 -4.88 -4.65 3.25
N PHE A 101 -5.56 -5.63 3.85
CA PHE A 101 -6.95 -5.58 4.31
C PHE A 101 -6.97 -5.51 5.85
N LEU A 102 -6.98 -4.29 6.40
CA LEU A 102 -6.88 -4.05 7.86
C LEU A 102 -8.15 -4.43 8.64
N GLU A 103 -9.23 -4.72 7.91
CA GLU A 103 -10.48 -5.26 8.41
C GLU A 103 -10.48 -6.80 8.53
N LYS A 104 -9.45 -7.47 7.98
CA LYS A 104 -9.31 -8.94 7.98
C LYS A 104 -8.11 -9.36 8.83
N GLU A 105 -8.25 -9.18 10.15
CA GLU A 105 -7.24 -9.63 11.13
C GLU A 105 -7.09 -11.16 11.09
N VAL A 106 -5.85 -11.64 11.09
CA VAL A 106 -5.51 -13.07 11.12
C VAL A 106 -4.97 -13.39 12.51
N LYS A 107 -5.62 -14.33 13.20
CA LYS A 107 -5.21 -14.81 14.52
C LYS A 107 -4.77 -16.28 14.53
N ASP A 108 -5.06 -17.00 13.46
CA ASP A 108 -4.68 -18.41 13.31
C ASP A 108 -3.16 -18.54 13.17
N SER A 109 -2.53 -19.16 14.16
CA SER A 109 -1.08 -19.36 14.18
C SER A 109 -0.59 -20.28 13.07
N ILE A 110 -1.39 -21.27 12.64
CA ILE A 110 -1.04 -22.16 11.53
C ILE A 110 -1.02 -21.37 10.22
N GLU A 111 -1.99 -20.47 10.03
CA GLU A 111 -2.04 -19.60 8.85
C GLU A 111 -0.83 -18.65 8.80
N ILE A 112 -0.51 -18.03 9.94
CA ILE A 112 0.65 -17.14 10.09
C ILE A 112 1.96 -17.90 9.83
N ALA A 113 2.12 -19.11 10.35
CA ALA A 113 3.30 -19.95 10.10
C ALA A 113 3.43 -20.33 8.63
N LYS A 114 2.33 -20.75 7.99
CA LYS A 114 2.30 -21.06 6.55
C LYS A 114 2.66 -19.87 5.67
N ALA A 115 2.40 -18.65 6.15
CA ALA A 115 2.79 -17.42 5.47
C ALA A 115 4.28 -17.04 5.66
N GLY A 116 5.09 -17.90 6.32
CA GLY A 116 6.54 -17.73 6.46
C GLY A 116 6.98 -17.03 7.74
N PHE A 117 6.05 -16.72 8.65
CA PHE A 117 6.40 -16.16 9.96
C PHE A 117 6.82 -17.27 10.91
N LYS A 118 7.88 -17.02 11.68
CA LYS A 118 8.33 -17.91 12.76
C LYS A 118 7.84 -17.35 14.09
N PHE A 119 7.37 -18.24 14.95
CA PHE A 119 7.13 -17.93 16.35
C PHE A 119 8.40 -18.29 17.10
N ASP A 120 9.02 -17.29 17.73
CA ASP A 120 10.10 -17.51 18.70
C ASP A 120 9.51 -17.96 20.04
#